data_AF-A0A3D8VBS4-F1
#
_entry.id   AF-A0A3D8VBS4-F1
#
_cell.length_a   1.000
_cell.length_b   1.000
_cell.length_c   1.000
_cell.angle_alpha   90.00
_cell.angle_beta   90.00
_cell.angle_gamma   90.00
#
_symmetry.space_group_name_H-M   'P 1'
#
loop_
_entity.id
_entity.type
_entity.pdbx_description
1 polymer ?
#
loop_
_entity_poly.entity_id
_entity_poly.type
_entity_poly.pdbx_seq_one_letter_code
_entity_poly.pdbx_strand_id
1 'polypeptide(L)' 'MDTRTQTLPPGWRIEATGPFPGSRACVLRLTHVDGLEALWQVEDGAAQCEAVKQLAAAMALTGESYREQDEDPPPLLST' A
#
# COMPACT_ATOMS: atom_id res chain seq x y z
N MET A 1 7.37 -18.79 22.24
CA MET A 1 7.34 -18.27 20.87
C MET A 1 8.48 -17.29 20.76
N ASP A 2 9.50 -17.59 19.97
CA ASP A 2 10.61 -16.68 19.71
C ASP A 2 10.15 -15.64 18.69
N THR A 3 9.84 -14.44 19.17
CA THR A 3 9.50 -13.31 18.31
C THR A 3 10.74 -12.45 18.16
N ARG A 4 11.25 -12.31 16.94
CA ARG A 4 12.30 -11.33 16.61
C ARG A 4 11.64 -10.05 16.11
N THR A 5 12.05 -8.91 16.65
CA THR A 5 11.54 -7.59 16.27
C THR A 5 12.69 -6.74 15.75
N GLN A 6 12.53 -6.20 14.54
CA GLN A 6 13.46 -5.26 13.93
C GLN A 6 12.68 -4.30 13.05
N THR A 7 13.19 -3.08 12.86
CA THR A 7 12.74 -2.22 11.75
C THR A 7 13.24 -2.81 10.43
N LEU A 8 12.56 -2.49 9.33
CA LEU A 8 13.09 -2.84 8.02
C LEU A 8 14.43 -2.12 7.80
N PRO A 9 15.45 -2.81 7.26
CA PRO A 9 16.70 -2.16 6.91
C PRO A 9 16.47 -1.12 5.79
N PRO A 10 17.42 -0.19 5.57
CA PRO A 10 17.35 0.76 4.48
C PRO A 10 17.14 0.08 3.12
N GLY A 11 16.45 0.75 2.20
CA GLY A 11 16.15 0.22 0.86
C GLY A 11 14.81 -0.50 0.74
N TRP A 12 14.11 -0.76 1.86
CA TRP A 12 12.73 -1.23 1.82
C TRP A 12 11.73 -0.06 1.81
N ARG A 13 10.74 -0.17 0.93
CA ARG A 13 9.55 0.66 0.91
C ARG A 13 8.37 -0.15 1.44
N ILE A 14 7.55 0.49 2.26
CA ILE A 14 6.29 -0.05 2.78
C ILE A 14 5.15 0.69 2.11
N GLU A 15 4.23 -0.06 1.53
CA GLU A 15 2.98 0.44 0.98
C GLU A 15 1.84 -0.30 1.68
N ALA A 16 0.89 0.42 2.27
CA ALA A 16 -0.25 -0.16 2.96
C ALA A 16 -1.50 0.60 2.56
N THR A 17 -2.54 -0.16 2.25
CA THR A 17 -3.75 0.37 1.67
C THR A 17 -4.96 -0.34 2.26
N GLY A 18 -5.91 0.45 2.76
CA GLY A 18 -7.24 -0.06 3.14
C GLY A 18 -8.11 -0.38 1.92
N PRO A 19 -9.31 -0.94 2.12
CA PRO A 19 -10.25 -1.14 1.02
C PRO A 19 -10.55 0.22 0.38
N PHE A 20 -10.18 0.36 -0.90
CA PHE A 20 -10.63 1.48 -1.71
C PHE A 20 -12.10 1.29 -2.13
N PRO A 21 -12.83 2.36 -2.46
CA PRO A 21 -14.08 2.22 -3.19
C PRO A 21 -13.82 1.42 -4.47
N GLY A 22 -14.27 0.16 -4.52
CA GLY A 22 -14.02 -0.75 -5.64
C GLY A 22 -13.12 -1.96 -5.34
N SER A 23 -12.39 -1.99 -4.22
CA SER A 23 -11.65 -3.17 -3.74
C SER A 23 -12.21 -3.65 -2.41
N ARG A 24 -12.45 -4.96 -2.29
CA ARG A 24 -12.87 -5.62 -1.03
C ARG A 24 -11.68 -6.11 -0.19
N ALA A 25 -10.45 -5.72 -0.54
CA ALA A 25 -9.25 -6.18 0.13
C ALA A 25 -8.37 -5.03 0.60
N CYS A 26 -7.80 -5.20 1.78
CA CYS A 26 -6.62 -4.49 2.24
C CYS A 26 -5.36 -5.04 1.55
N VAL A 27 -4.39 -4.18 1.30
CA VAL A 27 -3.11 -4.56 0.68
C VAL A 27 -1.95 -4.09 1.54
N LEU A 28 -1.01 -4.98 1.82
CA LEU A 28 0.32 -4.66 2.33
C LEU A 28 1.35 -5.10 1.31
N ARG A 29 2.25 -4.19 0.92
CA ARG A 29 3.34 -4.48 -0.02
C ARG A 29 4.66 -3.97 0.56
N LEU A 30 5.68 -4.80 0.45
CA LEU A 30 7.06 -4.45 0.74
C LEU A 30 7.88 -4.57 -0.54
N THR A 31 8.56 -3.50 -0.91
CA THR A 31 9.39 -3.46 -2.12
C THR A 31 10.81 -3.07 -1.75
N HIS A 32 11.80 -3.90 -2.10
CA HIS A 32 13.22 -3.56 -1.96
C HIS A 32 13.72 -2.85 -3.21
N VAL A 33 14.72 -1.98 -3.07
CA VAL A 33 15.39 -1.31 -4.20
C VAL A 33 15.99 -2.26 -5.22
N ASP A 34 16.33 -3.49 -4.82
CA ASP A 34 16.85 -4.53 -5.72
C ASP A 34 15.75 -5.27 -6.51
N GLY A 35 14.50 -4.83 -6.39
CA GLY A 35 13.35 -5.41 -7.10
C GLY A 35 12.68 -6.59 -6.40
N LEU A 36 13.07 -6.92 -5.16
CA LEU A 36 12.36 -7.90 -4.36
C LEU A 36 11.00 -7.36 -3.90
N GLU A 37 9.98 -8.20 -3.98
CA GLU A 37 8.61 -7.84 -3.58
C GLU A 37 8.01 -8.91 -2.65
N ALA A 38 7.28 -8.44 -1.63
CA ALA A 38 6.33 -9.26 -0.89
C ALA A 38 4.97 -8.56 -0.85
N LEU A 39 3.91 -9.27 -1.26
CA LEU A 39 2.55 -8.75 -1.36
C LEU A 39 1.59 -9.62 -0.54
N TRP A 40 0.80 -8.96 0.30
CA TRP A 40 -0.32 -9.57 1.02
C TRP A 40 -1.62 -8.86 0.64
N GLN A 41 -2.56 -9.65 0.13
CA GLN A 41 -3.96 -9.23 -0.02
C GLN A 41 -4.76 -9.85 1.12
N VAL A 42 -5.52 -9.02 1.81
CA VAL A 42 -6.23 -9.38 3.03
C VAL A 42 -7.69 -9.01 2.87
N GLU A 43 -8.59 -9.97 3.08
CA GLU A 43 -10.04 -9.75 3.04
C GLU A 43 -10.48 -8.65 4.03
N ASP A 44 -11.43 -7.80 3.63
CA ASP A 44 -11.88 -6.64 4.44
C ASP A 44 -12.38 -6.99 5.85
N GLY A 45 -12.93 -8.20 6.04
CA GLY A 45 -13.42 -8.68 7.33
C GLY A 45 -12.37 -9.32 8.24
N ALA A 46 -11.13 -9.48 7.77
CA ALA A 46 -10.08 -10.12 8.56
C ALA A 46 -9.43 -9.12 9.52
N ALA A 47 -9.08 -9.55 10.74
CA ALA A 47 -8.42 -8.70 11.73
C ALA A 47 -7.10 -8.07 11.20
N GLN A 48 -6.43 -8.76 10.28
CA GLN A 48 -5.23 -8.27 9.61
C GLN A 48 -5.52 -7.04 8.73
N CYS A 49 -6.72 -6.91 8.15
CA CYS A 49 -7.07 -5.75 7.34
C CYS A 49 -7.18 -4.49 8.22
N GLU A 50 -7.66 -4.61 9.46
CA GLU A 50 -7.65 -3.50 10.41
C GLU A 50 -6.23 -3.06 10.76
N ALA A 51 -5.30 -4.00 10.95
CA ALA A 51 -3.89 -3.68 11.16
C ALA A 51 -3.27 -2.96 9.95
N VAL A 52 -3.63 -3.37 8.72
CA VAL A 52 -3.19 -2.70 7.48
C VAL A 52 -3.77 -1.28 7.39
N LYS A 53 -5.05 -1.08 7.73
CA LYS A 53 -5.69 0.25 7.80
C LYS A 53 -4.99 1.17 8.79
N GLN A 54 -4.68 0.66 9.99
CA GLN A 54 -3.95 1.41 11.01
C GLN A 54 -2.54 1.79 10.55
N LEU A 55 -1.83 0.88 9.89
CA LEU A 55 -0.52 1.15 9.31
C LEU A 55 -0.61 2.21 8.21
N ALA A 56 -1.59 2.11 7.30
CA ALA A 56 -1.83 3.10 6.26
C ALA A 56 -2.10 4.49 6.85
N ALA A 57 -2.95 4.58 7.89
CA ALA A 57 -3.24 5.82 8.58
C ALA A 57 -1.99 6.41 9.27
N ALA A 58 -1.17 5.57 9.91
CA ALA A 58 0.08 6.01 10.52
C ALA A 58 1.06 6.56 9.48
N MET A 59 1.16 5.92 8.31
CA MET A 59 2.00 6.40 7.21
C MET A 59 1.47 7.67 6.56
N ALA A 60 0.15 7.88 6.48
CA ALA A 60 -0.44 9.11 5.95
C ALA A 60 -0.10 10.36 6.77
N LEU A 61 0.27 10.21 8.04
CA LEU A 61 0.75 11.30 8.89
C LEU A 61 2.21 11.67 8.60
N THR A 62 2.96 10.82 7.89
CA THR A 62 4.42 10.92 7.70
C THR A 62 4.90 10.81 6.25
N GLY A 63 4.02 10.47 5.31
CA GLY A 63 4.36 10.15 3.91
C GLY A 63 3.59 11.00 2.89
N GLU A 64 4.17 11.11 1.70
CA GLU A 64 3.49 11.71 0.53
C GLU A 64 2.38 10.77 0.04
N SER A 65 1.17 11.28 -0.18
CA SER A 65 0.09 10.48 -0.75
C SER A 65 0.36 10.21 -2.23
N TYR A 66 0.70 8.97 -2.59
CA TYR A 66 0.68 8.55 -3.99
C TYR A 66 -0.78 8.31 -4.41
N ARG A 67 -1.29 9.13 -5.34
CA ARG A 67 -2.45 8.79 -6.16
C ARG A 67 -1.89 8.38 -7.52
N GLU A 68 -2.32 7.21 -8.02
CA GLU A 68 -2.25 6.96 -9.47
C GLU A 68 -2.94 8.14 -10.16
N GLN A 69 -2.23 8.81 -11.07
CA GLN A 69 -2.83 9.81 -11.93
C GLN A 69 -3.90 9.10 -12.75
N ASP A 70 -5.15 9.53 -12.59
CA ASP A 70 -6.22 9.20 -13.53
C ASP A 70 -5.69 9.38 -14.96
N GLU A 71 -5.85 8.30 -15.70
CA GLU A 71 -5.53 8.07 -17.10
C GLU A 71 -5.81 9.32 -17.98
N ASP A 72 -4.81 9.68 -18.78
CA ASP A 72 -4.79 10.59 -19.95
C ASP A 72 -6.14 11.23 -20.36
N PRO A 73 -6.30 12.57 -20.33
CA PRO A 73 -7.50 13.20 -20.91
C PRO A 73 -7.54 12.89 -22.42
N PRO A 74 -8.69 12.47 -22.98
CA PRO A 74 -8.76 12.05 -24.39
C PRO A 74 -8.29 13.19 -25.31
N PRO A 75 -7.66 12.87 -26.46
CA PRO A 75 -7.10 13.89 -27.33
C PRO A 75 -8.21 14.86 -27.75
N LEU A 76 -7.93 16.16 -27.59
CA LEU A 76 -8.78 17.21 -28.12
C LEU A 76 -8.89 17.01 -29.63
N LEU A 77 -10.07 16.57 -30.11
CA LEU A 77 -10.41 16.57 -31.52
C LEU A 77 -10.15 17.98 -32.06
N SER A 78 -9.07 18.11 -32.83
CA SER A 78 -8.75 19.31 -33.57
C SER A 78 -9.34 19.18 -34.97
N THR A 79 -10.21 20.14 -35.29
CA THR A 79 -10.85 20.45 -36.58
C THR A 79 -12.14 19.72 -36.96
#